data_AF-A0A6M0SN49-F1
#
_entry.id   AF-A0A6M0SN49-F1
#
_cell.length_a   1.000
_cell.length_b   1.000
_cell.length_c   1.000
_cell.angle_alpha   90.00
_cell.angle_beta   90.00
_cell.angle_gamma   90.00
#
_symmetry.space_group_name_H-M   'P 1'
#
loop_
_entity.id
_entity.type
_entity.pdbx_description
1 polymer ?
#
loop_
_entity_poly.entity_id
_entity_poly.type
_entity_poly.pdbx_seq_one_letter_code
_entity_poly.pdbx_strand_id
1 'polypeptide(L)'
;MSKLLKSEEICKFLNVTRKTLYNYRDKGMPYIKNGGSVLYDKDAVEEWLKCGRYDAEKRKQLLDAIKVLMRKAETVLCEYCSLINLLKDKELFIDKEGKRNKEVLQKRLNNLEKFYNIEDLQWHYNIAIHEKILFEEKIQKVNYDLTFKLCRDLTKIFRNARAIKKEEGDSDVSNKK
;
A
#
# COMPACT_ATOMS: atom_id res chain seq x y z
N MET A 1 -22.87 8.60 -23.44
CA MET A 1 -22.09 9.26 -24.51
C MET A 1 -21.35 10.41 -23.86
N SER A 2 -20.02 10.42 -23.88
CA SER A 2 -19.27 11.47 -23.21
C SER A 2 -19.32 12.78 -24.01
N LYS A 3 -19.58 13.89 -23.32
CA LYS A 3 -19.72 15.21 -23.96
C LYS A 3 -18.35 15.88 -23.99
N LEU A 4 -17.81 16.06 -25.19
CA LEU A 4 -16.58 16.85 -25.40
C LEU A 4 -16.89 18.34 -25.35
N LEU A 5 -16.19 19.05 -24.48
CA LEU A 5 -16.35 20.48 -24.22
C LEU A 5 -15.09 21.25 -24.63
N LYS A 6 -15.25 22.45 -25.16
CA LYS A 6 -14.13 23.39 -25.38
C LYS A 6 -13.74 24.08 -24.07
N SER A 7 -12.56 24.72 -24.05
CA SER A 7 -12.03 25.44 -22.88
C SER A 7 -13.02 26.41 -22.23
N GLU A 8 -13.86 27.11 -23.00
CA GLU A 8 -14.85 28.04 -22.45
C GLU A 8 -16.02 27.33 -21.79
N GLU A 9 -16.49 26.25 -22.40
CA GLU A 9 -17.62 25.46 -21.91
C GLU A 9 -17.23 24.71 -20.63
N ILE A 10 -16.02 24.15 -20.58
CA ILE A 10 -15.54 23.49 -19.37
C ILE A 10 -15.28 24.50 -18.24
N CYS A 11 -14.78 25.70 -18.54
CA CYS A 11 -14.64 26.77 -17.54
C CYS A 11 -16.00 27.15 -16.93
N LYS A 12 -17.04 27.28 -17.77
CA LYS A 12 -18.41 27.56 -17.31
C LYS A 12 -18.96 26.39 -16.49
N PHE A 13 -18.77 25.16 -16.96
CA PHE A 13 -19.23 23.95 -16.26
C PHE A 13 -18.59 23.81 -14.88
N LEU A 14 -17.28 24.04 -14.77
CA LEU A 14 -16.53 23.95 -13.52
C LEU A 14 -16.63 25.21 -12.66
N ASN A 15 -17.21 26.28 -13.18
CA ASN A 15 -17.22 27.61 -12.58
C ASN A 15 -15.80 28.10 -12.19
N VAL A 16 -14.85 27.98 -13.11
CA VAL A 16 -13.45 28.40 -12.90
C VAL A 16 -12.96 29.34 -13.99
N THR A 17 -11.89 30.08 -13.69
CA THR A 17 -11.21 30.92 -14.67
C THR A 17 -10.37 30.08 -15.63
N ARG A 18 -10.07 30.61 -16.83
CA ARG A 18 -9.13 29.97 -17.77
C ARG A 18 -7.75 29.71 -17.15
N LYS A 19 -7.26 30.64 -16.30
CA LYS A 19 -6.00 30.47 -15.56
C LYS A 19 -6.03 29.24 -14.66
N THR A 20 -7.13 29.06 -13.92
CA THR A 20 -7.34 27.87 -13.10
C THR A 20 -7.41 26.59 -13.95
N LEU A 21 -8.08 26.65 -15.11
CA LEU A 21 -8.14 25.53 -16.05
C LEU A 21 -6.74 25.13 -16.58
N TYR A 22 -5.87 26.10 -16.89
CA TYR A 22 -4.48 25.82 -17.26
C TYR A 22 -3.72 25.16 -16.11
N ASN A 23 -3.85 25.68 -14.88
CA ASN A 23 -3.26 25.04 -13.71
C ASN A 23 -3.76 23.61 -13.51
N TYR A 24 -5.04 23.33 -13.80
CA TYR A 24 -5.58 21.97 -13.73
C TYR A 24 -4.96 21.06 -14.77
N ARG A 25 -4.75 21.55 -16.00
CA ARG A 25 -4.01 20.78 -17.02
C ARG A 25 -2.58 20.48 -16.60
N ASP A 26 -1.87 21.46 -16.02
CA ASP A 26 -0.51 21.26 -15.52
C ASP A 26 -0.48 20.25 -14.37
N LYS A 27 -1.57 20.15 -13.60
CA LYS A 27 -1.79 19.13 -12.57
C LYS A 27 -2.30 17.79 -13.12
N GLY A 28 -2.35 17.60 -14.44
CA GLY A 28 -2.71 16.35 -15.08
C GLY A 28 -4.22 16.13 -15.29
N MET A 29 -5.01 17.19 -15.34
CA MET A 29 -6.42 17.09 -15.77
C MET A 29 -6.50 16.54 -17.21
N PRO A 30 -7.38 15.56 -17.49
CA PRO A 30 -7.48 14.94 -18.81
C PRO A 30 -7.95 15.94 -19.86
N TYR A 31 -7.30 15.94 -21.03
CA TYR A 31 -7.68 16.74 -22.18
C TYR A 31 -7.24 16.06 -23.48
N ILE A 32 -7.90 16.39 -24.58
CA ILE A 32 -7.60 15.92 -25.93
C ILE A 32 -7.13 17.10 -26.76
N LYS A 33 -5.94 16.99 -27.36
CA LYS A 33 -5.50 17.92 -28.39
C LYS A 33 -5.98 17.41 -29.74
N ASN A 34 -6.84 18.16 -30.41
CA ASN A 34 -7.26 17.89 -31.77
C ASN A 34 -6.87 19.09 -32.65
N GLY A 35 -5.74 18.94 -33.36
CA GLY A 35 -5.10 20.04 -34.09
C GLY A 35 -4.74 21.21 -33.16
N GLY A 36 -5.21 22.41 -33.49
CA GLY A 36 -5.01 23.62 -32.70
C GLY A 36 -5.98 23.80 -31.52
N SER A 37 -6.96 22.91 -31.36
CA SER A 37 -7.99 23.01 -30.32
C SER A 37 -7.77 22.01 -29.19
N VAL A 38 -8.12 22.43 -27.97
CA VAL A 38 -8.14 21.57 -26.78
C VAL A 38 -9.59 21.29 -26.39
N LEU A 39 -9.91 20.00 -26.29
CA LEU A 39 -11.22 19.49 -25.90
C LEU A 39 -11.11 18.72 -24.59
N TYR A 40 -12.19 18.70 -23.84
CA TYR A 40 -12.27 18.06 -22.53
C TYR A 40 -13.47 17.13 -22.50
N ASP A 41 -13.24 15.87 -22.16
CA ASP A 41 -14.32 14.95 -21.85
C ASP A 41 -14.88 15.33 -20.47
N LYS A 42 -16.16 15.74 -20.45
CA LYS A 42 -16.83 16.18 -19.23
C LYS A 42 -16.77 15.13 -18.12
N ASP A 43 -17.04 13.87 -18.46
CA ASP A 43 -17.15 12.79 -17.48
C ASP A 43 -15.76 12.47 -16.91
N ALA A 44 -14.74 12.43 -17.77
CA ALA A 44 -13.35 12.23 -17.36
C ALA A 44 -12.82 13.38 -16.47
N VAL A 45 -13.18 14.63 -16.78
CA VAL A 45 -12.81 15.79 -15.96
C VAL A 45 -13.52 15.79 -14.61
N GLU A 46 -14.80 15.41 -14.58
CA GLU A 46 -15.57 15.31 -13.34
C GLU A 46 -15.03 14.18 -12.43
N GLU A 47 -14.71 13.02 -13.01
CA GLU A 47 -14.02 11.93 -12.32
C GLU A 47 -12.64 12.37 -11.82
N TRP A 48 -11.87 13.07 -12.66
CA TRP A 48 -10.59 13.64 -12.25
C TRP A 48 -10.74 14.65 -11.10
N LEU A 49 -11.80 15.46 -11.05
CA LEU A 49 -12.03 16.38 -9.92
C LEU A 49 -12.44 15.65 -8.65
N LYS A 50 -13.22 14.56 -8.76
CA LYS A 50 -13.57 13.70 -7.62
C LYS A 50 -12.32 13.04 -7.05
N CYS A 51 -11.46 12.50 -7.90
CA CYS A 51 -10.19 11.86 -7.50
C CYS A 51 -9.07 12.86 -7.16
N GLY A 52 -9.09 14.04 -7.78
CA GLY A 52 -8.04 15.07 -7.78
C GLY A 52 -8.03 15.98 -6.56
N ARG A 53 -8.96 15.79 -5.61
CA ARG A 53 -8.90 16.45 -4.29
C ARG A 53 -7.77 15.93 -3.38
N TYR A 54 -7.09 14.85 -3.77
CA TYR A 54 -5.80 14.48 -3.19
C TYR A 54 -4.68 15.26 -3.91
N ASP A 55 -4.09 16.22 -3.22
CA ASP A 55 -2.90 16.97 -3.68
C ASP A 55 -1.83 15.99 -4.20
N ALA A 56 -1.12 16.34 -5.28
CA ALA A 56 -0.03 15.55 -5.82
C ALA A 56 1.01 15.21 -4.73
N GLU A 57 1.22 16.15 -3.81
CA GLU A 57 2.07 15.94 -2.63
C GLU A 57 1.51 14.89 -1.67
N LYS A 58 0.21 14.93 -1.36
CA LYS A 58 -0.44 13.91 -0.51
C LYS A 58 -0.41 12.53 -1.17
N ARG A 59 -0.53 12.46 -2.50
CA ARG A 59 -0.41 11.21 -3.25
C ARG A 59 0.99 10.62 -3.13
N LYS A 60 2.02 11.46 -3.31
CA LYS A 60 3.41 11.05 -3.13
C LYS A 60 3.65 10.54 -1.70
N GLN A 61 3.19 11.28 -0.70
CA GLN A 61 3.29 10.88 0.71
C GLN A 61 2.60 9.53 0.99
N LEU A 62 1.41 9.31 0.43
CA LEU A 62 0.70 8.04 0.56
C LEU A 62 1.47 6.89 -0.11
N LEU A 63 1.97 7.10 -1.32
CA LEU A 63 2.77 6.11 -2.04
C LEU A 63 4.05 5.75 -1.26
N ASP A 64 4.72 6.75 -0.71
CA ASP A 64 5.93 6.55 0.11
C ASP A 64 5.61 5.76 1.38
N ALA A 65 4.47 6.05 2.03
CA ALA A 65 4.00 5.28 3.18
C ALA A 65 3.73 3.80 2.84
N ILE A 66 3.06 3.54 1.70
CA ILE A 66 2.83 2.18 1.21
C ILE A 66 4.15 1.47 0.96
N LYS A 67 5.10 2.11 0.27
CA LYS A 67 6.43 1.53 -0.02
C LYS A 67 7.17 1.16 1.27
N VAL A 68 7.00 1.92 2.35
CA VAL A 68 7.59 1.59 3.65
C VAL A 68 6.88 0.39 4.29
N LEU A 69 5.54 0.35 4.27
CA LEU A 69 4.77 -0.76 4.82
C LEU A 69 5.01 -2.06 4.06
N MET A 70 5.09 -2.00 2.73
CA MET A 70 5.42 -3.15 1.88
C MET A 70 6.79 -3.72 2.22
N ARG A 71 7.82 -2.89 2.36
CA ARG A 71 9.17 -3.36 2.76
C ARG A 71 9.15 -4.09 4.11
N LYS A 72 8.36 -3.60 5.08
CA LYS A 72 8.18 -4.28 6.37
C LYS A 72 7.47 -5.62 6.22
N ALA A 73 6.41 -5.67 5.41
CA ALA A 73 5.66 -6.90 5.15
C ALA A 73 6.55 -7.94 4.46
N GLU A 74 7.26 -7.53 3.40
CA GLU A 74 8.22 -8.36 2.68
C GLU A 74 9.29 -8.94 3.61
N THR A 75 9.84 -8.14 4.53
CA THR A 75 10.82 -8.63 5.51
C THR A 75 10.25 -9.76 6.36
N VAL A 76 9.03 -9.59 6.88
CA VAL A 76 8.35 -10.60 7.72
C VAL A 76 8.03 -11.86 6.91
N LEU A 77 7.51 -11.70 5.70
CA LEU A 77 7.15 -12.82 4.82
C LEU A 77 8.39 -13.60 4.37
N CYS A 78 9.49 -12.92 4.04
CA CYS A 78 10.77 -13.56 3.75
C CYS A 78 11.28 -14.36 4.95
N GLU A 79 11.28 -13.77 6.15
CA GLU A 79 11.69 -14.47 7.37
C GLU A 79 10.84 -15.73 7.61
N TYR A 80 9.52 -15.61 7.50
CA TYR A 80 8.59 -16.72 7.63
C TYR A 80 8.87 -17.84 6.62
N CYS A 81 9.01 -17.50 5.33
CA CYS A 81 9.33 -18.46 4.27
C CYS A 81 10.68 -19.17 4.51
N SER A 82 11.71 -18.41 4.91
CA SER A 82 13.02 -18.99 5.22
C SER A 82 12.94 -19.97 6.39
N LEU A 83 12.21 -19.64 7.46
CA LEU A 83 12.04 -20.52 8.61
C LEU A 83 11.31 -21.81 8.24
N ILE A 84 10.23 -21.72 7.46
CA ILE A 84 9.50 -22.90 6.97
C ILE A 84 10.41 -23.80 6.14
N ASN A 85 11.18 -23.22 5.22
CA ASN A 85 12.06 -24.01 4.35
C ASN A 85 13.15 -24.71 5.16
N LEU A 86 13.75 -24.03 6.14
CA LEU A 86 14.72 -24.65 7.05
C LEU A 86 14.09 -25.78 7.89
N LEU A 87 12.88 -25.57 8.42
CA LEU A 87 12.19 -26.58 9.23
C LEU A 87 11.73 -27.82 8.43
N LYS A 88 11.54 -27.66 7.12
CA LYS A 88 11.21 -28.78 6.20
C LYS A 88 12.42 -29.65 5.88
N ASP A 89 13.63 -29.11 5.97
CA ASP A 89 14.85 -29.86 5.72
C ASP A 89 15.15 -30.77 6.92
N LYS A 90 14.85 -32.07 6.75
CA LYS A 90 15.02 -33.06 7.80
C LYS A 90 16.48 -33.38 8.09
N GLU A 91 17.38 -33.11 7.14
CA GLU A 91 18.80 -33.45 7.27
C GLU A 91 19.51 -32.52 8.25
N LEU A 92 19.01 -31.29 8.44
CA LEU A 92 19.57 -30.30 9.37
C LEU A 92 19.35 -30.63 10.86
N PHE A 93 18.55 -31.64 11.20
CA PHE A 93 18.07 -31.87 12.58
C PHE A 93 18.35 -33.28 13.12
N ILE A 94 19.36 -33.97 12.57
CA ILE A 94 19.66 -35.37 12.91
C ILE A 94 20.33 -35.48 14.29
N ASP A 95 21.30 -34.62 14.59
CA ASP A 95 22.06 -34.66 15.84
C ASP A 95 21.39 -33.86 16.98
N LYS A 96 22.02 -33.86 18.17
CA LYS A 96 21.50 -33.16 19.36
C LYS A 96 21.49 -31.64 19.18
N GLU A 97 22.45 -31.08 18.45
CA GLU A 97 22.56 -29.64 18.22
C GLU A 97 21.50 -29.18 17.20
N GLY A 98 21.35 -29.92 16.11
CA GLY A 98 20.27 -29.79 15.14
C GLY A 98 18.90 -29.83 15.82
N LYS A 99 18.64 -30.80 16.71
CA LYS A 99 17.36 -30.83 17.45
C LYS A 99 17.11 -29.58 18.28
N ARG A 100 18.12 -29.05 18.99
CA ARG A 100 18.01 -27.77 19.72
C ARG A 100 17.76 -26.60 18.77
N ASN A 101 18.46 -26.55 17.64
CA ASN A 101 18.27 -25.52 16.62
C ASN A 101 16.85 -25.56 16.05
N LYS A 102 16.29 -26.76 15.84
CA LYS A 102 14.89 -26.93 15.42
C LYS A 102 13.90 -26.29 16.41
N GLU A 103 14.09 -26.50 17.71
CA GLU A 103 13.25 -25.90 18.75
C GLU A 103 13.34 -24.36 18.74
N VAL A 104 14.54 -23.81 18.58
CA VAL A 104 14.74 -22.35 18.46
C VAL A 104 14.04 -21.80 17.21
N LEU A 105 14.20 -22.45 16.06
CA LEU A 105 13.55 -22.05 14.81
C LEU A 105 12.03 -22.16 14.90
N GLN A 106 11.51 -23.22 15.51
CA GLN A 106 10.08 -23.40 15.72
C GLN A 106 9.51 -22.33 16.66
N LYS A 107 10.22 -22.00 17.76
CA LYS A 107 9.82 -20.90 18.64
C LYS A 107 9.77 -19.57 17.90
N ARG A 108 10.75 -19.33 17.01
CA ARG A 108 10.79 -18.11 16.18
C ARG A 108 9.64 -18.08 15.17
N LEU A 109 9.29 -19.21 14.55
CA LEU A 109 8.14 -19.32 13.65
C LEU A 109 6.82 -19.04 14.38
N ASN A 110 6.61 -19.70 15.52
CA ASN A 110 5.40 -19.52 16.35
C ASN A 110 5.27 -18.07 16.81
N ASN A 111 6.39 -17.39 17.12
CA ASN A 111 6.37 -15.96 17.44
C ASN A 111 5.87 -15.13 16.25
N LEU A 112 6.32 -15.40 15.02
CA LEU A 112 5.83 -14.67 13.85
C LEU A 112 4.33 -14.88 13.65
N GLU A 113 3.84 -16.12 13.74
CA GLU A 113 2.40 -16.44 13.62
C GLU A 113 1.56 -15.81 14.74
N LYS A 114 2.13 -15.67 15.94
CA LYS A 114 1.49 -15.00 17.06
C LYS A 114 1.39 -13.48 16.83
N PHE A 115 2.44 -12.85 16.30
CA PHE A 115 2.47 -11.40 16.10
C PHE A 115 1.75 -10.96 14.83
N TYR A 116 1.67 -11.84 13.82
CA TYR A 116 1.14 -11.53 12.51
C TYR A 116 0.20 -12.63 12.06
N ASN A 117 -1.02 -12.26 11.66
CA ASN A 117 -1.80 -13.12 10.79
C ASN A 117 -1.10 -13.13 9.42
N ILE A 118 -0.32 -14.17 9.15
CA ILE A 118 0.52 -14.28 7.96
C ILE A 118 -0.31 -14.30 6.68
N GLU A 119 -1.46 -14.96 6.69
CA GLU A 119 -2.38 -15.00 5.54
C GLU A 119 -2.92 -13.60 5.22
N ASP A 120 -3.38 -12.88 6.25
CA ASP A 120 -3.82 -11.49 6.09
C ASP A 120 -2.68 -10.61 5.58
N LEU A 121 -1.48 -10.74 6.15
CA LEU A 121 -0.31 -9.95 5.74
C LEU A 121 0.05 -10.20 4.28
N GLN A 122 0.06 -11.47 3.85
CA GLN A 122 0.32 -11.87 2.47
C GLN A 122 -0.75 -11.32 1.51
N TRP A 123 -2.02 -11.42 1.88
CA TRP A 123 -3.13 -10.89 1.08
C TRP A 123 -3.01 -9.37 0.88
N HIS A 124 -2.80 -8.62 1.97
CA HIS A 124 -2.64 -7.17 1.91
C HIS A 124 -1.38 -6.76 1.13
N TYR A 125 -0.28 -7.53 1.25
CA TYR A 125 0.95 -7.29 0.51
C TYR A 125 0.75 -7.47 -1.00
N ASN A 126 0.09 -8.55 -1.43
CA ASN A 126 -0.18 -8.83 -2.84
C ASN A 126 -1.04 -7.73 -3.49
N ILE A 127 -2.08 -7.26 -2.79
CA ILE A 127 -2.92 -6.15 -3.29
C ILE A 127 -2.10 -4.86 -3.35
N ALA A 128 -1.28 -4.57 -2.35
CA ALA A 128 -0.42 -3.38 -2.36
C ALA A 128 0.59 -3.39 -3.51
N ILE A 129 1.15 -4.56 -3.88
CA ILE A 129 1.97 -4.70 -5.10
C ILE A 129 1.15 -4.33 -6.34
N HIS A 130 -0.04 -4.90 -6.47
CA HIS A 130 -0.86 -4.66 -7.66
C HIS A 130 -1.22 -3.18 -7.81
N GLU A 131 -1.66 -2.53 -6.73
CA GLU A 131 -1.96 -1.09 -6.72
C GLU A 131 -0.73 -0.23 -7.03
N LYS A 132 0.46 -0.61 -6.52
CA LYS A 132 1.71 0.07 -6.83
C LYS A 132 2.03 -0.01 -8.33
N ILE A 133 1.88 -1.18 -8.94
CA ILE A 133 2.11 -1.37 -10.39
C ILE A 133 1.16 -0.47 -11.19
N LEU A 134 -0.15 -0.49 -10.88
CA LEU A 134 -1.14 0.37 -11.53
C LEU A 134 -0.77 1.86 -11.40
N PHE A 135 -0.27 2.26 -10.23
CA PHE A 135 0.19 3.62 -9.98
C PHE A 135 1.43 4.02 -10.80
N GLU A 136 2.43 3.14 -10.87
CA GLU A 136 3.71 3.41 -11.56
C GLU A 136 3.57 3.38 -13.09
N GLU A 137 2.70 2.53 -13.64
CA GLU A 137 2.45 2.43 -15.07
C GLU A 137 1.53 3.54 -15.62
N LYS A 138 1.06 4.46 -14.75
CA LYS A 138 0.08 5.51 -15.08
C LYS A 138 -1.19 4.96 -15.74
N ILE A 139 -1.48 3.67 -15.56
CA ILE A 139 -2.69 3.04 -16.06
C ILE A 139 -3.83 3.63 -15.22
N GLN A 140 -4.77 4.29 -15.90
CA GLN A 140 -5.87 5.00 -15.25
C GLN A 140 -6.66 4.08 -14.31
N LYS A 141 -7.19 4.71 -13.24
CA LYS A 141 -7.96 4.14 -12.10
C LYS A 141 -7.13 3.51 -10.98
N VAL A 142 -6.21 4.28 -10.39
CA VAL A 142 -5.81 4.03 -9.00
C VAL A 142 -7.03 4.21 -8.11
N ASN A 143 -7.43 3.16 -7.40
CA ASN A 143 -8.55 3.21 -6.46
C ASN A 143 -8.04 3.75 -5.11
N TYR A 144 -8.01 5.06 -4.96
CA TYR A 144 -7.49 5.73 -3.76
C TYR A 144 -8.13 5.27 -2.46
N ASP A 145 -9.43 4.93 -2.48
CA ASP A 145 -10.12 4.40 -1.30
C ASP A 145 -9.55 3.03 -0.91
N LEU A 146 -9.29 2.17 -1.89
CA LEU A 146 -8.63 0.89 -1.69
C LEU A 146 -7.18 1.09 -1.21
N THR A 147 -6.43 1.97 -1.85
CA THR A 147 -5.05 2.33 -1.46
C THR A 147 -4.99 2.80 0.00
N PHE A 148 -5.89 3.70 0.41
CA PHE A 148 -5.95 4.22 1.77
C PHE A 148 -6.37 3.14 2.77
N LYS A 149 -7.34 2.30 2.40
CA LYS A 149 -7.76 1.14 3.19
C LYS A 149 -6.58 0.18 3.44
N LEU A 150 -5.82 -0.18 2.41
CA LEU A 150 -4.63 -1.04 2.54
C LEU A 150 -3.59 -0.44 3.49
N CYS A 151 -3.29 0.86 3.34
CA CYS A 151 -2.39 1.58 4.23
C CYS A 151 -2.81 1.48 5.70
N ARG A 152 -4.10 1.74 5.95
CA ARG A 152 -4.68 1.68 7.30
C ARG A 152 -4.62 0.27 7.87
N ASP A 153 -4.95 -0.73 7.07
CA ASP A 153 -5.07 -2.11 7.52
C ASP A 153 -3.67 -2.72 7.78
N LEU A 154 -2.68 -2.48 6.90
CA LEU A 154 -1.27 -2.81 7.16
C LEU A 154 -0.73 -2.10 8.41
N THR A 155 -1.05 -0.82 8.59
CA THR A 155 -0.64 -0.07 9.79
C THR A 155 -1.23 -0.68 11.06
N LYS A 156 -2.49 -1.12 11.04
CA LYS A 156 -3.12 -1.82 12.17
C LYS A 156 -2.39 -3.13 12.49
N ILE A 157 -2.09 -3.95 11.48
CA ILE A 157 -1.34 -5.20 11.66
C ILE A 157 -0.02 -4.94 12.38
N PHE A 158 0.79 -3.98 11.91
CA PHE A 158 2.08 -3.67 12.54
C PHE A 158 1.95 -3.04 13.94
N ARG A 159 0.90 -2.25 14.20
CA ARG A 159 0.65 -1.70 15.54
C ARG A 159 0.27 -2.80 16.53
N ASN A 160 -0.61 -3.71 16.14
CA ASN A 160 -1.03 -4.84 16.98
C ASN A 160 0.18 -5.73 17.32
N ALA A 161 1.00 -6.08 16.33
CA ALA A 161 2.25 -6.81 16.55
C ALA A 161 3.18 -6.12 17.57
N ARG A 162 3.25 -4.79 17.52
CA ARG A 162 4.08 -4.00 18.46
C ARG A 162 3.48 -3.95 19.87
N ALA A 163 2.16 -3.88 20.00
CA ALA A 163 1.48 -3.89 21.29
C ALA A 163 1.71 -5.22 22.03
N ILE A 164 1.55 -6.35 21.32
CA ILE A 164 1.80 -7.69 21.88
C ILE A 164 3.27 -7.81 22.34
N LYS A 165 4.23 -7.31 21.55
CA LYS A 165 5.65 -7.29 21.96
C LYS A 165 5.92 -6.45 23.21
N LYS A 166 5.17 -5.36 23.43
CA LYS A 166 5.34 -4.50 24.60
C LYS A 166 4.79 -5.16 25.86
N GLU A 167 3.62 -5.78 25.76
CA GLU A 167 2.99 -6.51 26.87
C GLU A 167 3.88 -7.65 27.39
N GLU A 168 4.60 -8.35 26.50
CA GLU A 168 5.56 -9.39 26.90
C GLU A 168 6.78 -8.81 27.63
N GLY A 169 7.34 -7.70 27.13
CA GLY A 169 8.49 -7.04 27.77
C GLY A 169 8.18 -6.49 29.16
N ASP A 170 6.95 -6.07 29.42
CA ASP A 170 6.50 -5.59 30.73
C ASP A 170 6.15 -6.76 31.69
N SER A 171 5.73 -7.92 31.16
CA SER A 171 5.44 -9.12 31.96
C SER A 171 6.68 -9.84 32.52
N ASP A 172 7.83 -9.75 31.85
CA ASP A 172 9.10 -10.35 32.33
C ASP A 172 9.75 -9.57 33.49
N VAL A 173 9.33 -8.31 33.73
CA VAL A 173 9.88 -7.47 34.81
C VAL A 173 9.17 -7.73 36.16
N SER A 174 7.96 -8.29 36.14
CA SER A 174 7.16 -8.51 37.36
C SER A 174 7.42 -9.85 38.07
N ASN A 175 8.19 -10.76 37.47
CA ASN A 175 8.58 -12.06 38.07
C ASN A 175 10.01 -12.08 38.65
N LYS A 176 10.64 -10.91 38.83
CA LYS A 176 11.88 -10.75 39.61
C LYS A 176 11.59 -10.03 40.92
N LYS A 177 10.91 -10.70 41.84
CA LYS A 177 10.88 -10.34 43.27
C LYS A 177 10.90 -11.59 44.12
#